data_AF-A0AAX1KHN2-F1
#
_entry.id   AF-A0AAX1KHN2-F1
#
_cell.length_a   1.000
_cell.length_b   1.000
_cell.length_c   1.000
_cell.angle_alpha   90.00
_cell.angle_beta   90.00
_cell.angle_gamma   90.00
#
_symmetry.space_group_name_H-M   'P 1'
#
loop_
_entity.id
_entity.type
_entity.pdbx_description
1 polymer ?
#
loop_
_entity_poly.entity_id
_entity_poly.type
_entity_poly.pdbx_seq_one_letter_code
_entity_poly.pdbx_strand_id
1 'polypeptide(L)'
;MIGLEQEQPILEAYVTNLGKYNEGELASTLLKFPTTREEVQAALKRIGIDNIRYEEIFIADYDGRLPELRANLGEYESIDELNHLACLLSELDQSDLEKFEAVIDCGEHTSSVADLINLVENLDCYAFYPGVGDDETLGRVYVEDMEAIDIPDHLLDYFNYEAYGRDVRINEDGGFSHGGYVVGSGSQFVEHYHGREDIPAEHKVFAYPQLSIREQMAAYKEVIDRFPQAADRPRPEQGHTDR
;
A
#
# COMPACT_ATOMS: atom_id res chain seq x y z
N MET A 1 4.11 -33.84 -11.77
CA MET A 1 4.85 -32.88 -10.93
C MET A 1 3.95 -31.67 -10.84
N ILE A 2 3.10 -31.65 -9.82
CA ILE A 2 2.17 -30.55 -9.56
C ILE A 2 3.03 -29.36 -9.16
N GLY A 3 3.02 -28.32 -9.99
CA GLY A 3 3.62 -27.05 -9.63
C GLY A 3 2.91 -26.57 -8.37
N LEU A 4 3.66 -26.31 -7.32
CA LEU A 4 3.19 -25.48 -6.23
C LEU A 4 2.98 -24.11 -6.87
N GLU A 5 1.74 -23.78 -7.22
CA GLU A 5 1.34 -22.38 -7.39
C GLU A 5 1.64 -21.74 -6.03
N GLN A 6 2.79 -21.05 -5.94
CA GLN A 6 3.01 -20.15 -4.83
C GLN A 6 1.97 -19.06 -5.02
N GLU A 7 1.02 -18.97 -4.08
CA GLU A 7 0.10 -17.84 -4.00
C GLU A 7 0.91 -16.55 -4.12
N GLN A 8 0.51 -15.71 -5.07
CA GLN A 8 1.13 -14.41 -5.25
C GLN A 8 0.93 -13.61 -3.96
N PRO A 9 1.99 -12.99 -3.41
CA PRO A 9 1.84 -12.17 -2.21
C PRO A 9 0.93 -10.99 -2.47
N ILE A 10 0.27 -10.53 -1.41
CA ILE A 10 -0.70 -9.42 -1.47
C ILE A 10 -0.03 -8.17 -2.00
N LEU A 11 1.14 -7.85 -1.44
CA LEU A 11 1.92 -6.68 -1.80
C LEU A 11 3.40 -7.04 -1.84
N GLU A 12 4.11 -6.52 -2.83
CA GLU A 12 5.56 -6.52 -2.92
C GLU A 12 6.06 -5.08 -3.12
N ALA A 13 7.20 -4.76 -2.51
CA ALA A 13 7.85 -3.46 -2.66
C ALA A 13 9.32 -3.63 -3.06
N TYR A 14 9.76 -2.85 -4.04
CA TYR A 14 11.16 -2.75 -4.45
C TYR A 14 11.89 -1.72 -3.59
N VAL A 15 12.39 -2.17 -2.44
CA VAL A 15 13.10 -1.33 -1.47
C VAL A 15 14.53 -1.05 -1.95
N THR A 16 14.90 0.23 -2.02
CA THR A 16 16.17 0.72 -2.58
C THR A 16 16.92 1.59 -1.58
N ASN A 17 18.24 1.44 -1.52
CA ASN A 17 19.11 2.26 -0.68
C ASN A 17 19.34 3.64 -1.32
N LEU A 18 18.84 4.70 -0.69
CA LEU A 18 18.89 6.06 -1.22
C LEU A 18 20.31 6.62 -1.29
N GLY A 19 21.12 6.38 -0.25
CA GLY A 19 22.49 6.91 -0.19
C GLY A 19 23.39 6.29 -1.27
N LYS A 20 23.27 4.98 -1.51
CA LYS A 20 23.98 4.32 -2.61
C LYS A 20 23.49 4.76 -3.99
N TYR A 21 22.18 4.95 -4.14
CA TYR A 21 21.60 5.46 -5.38
C TYR A 21 22.18 6.84 -5.72
N ASN A 22 22.31 7.73 -4.73
CA ASN A 22 22.95 9.05 -4.89
C ASN A 22 24.45 8.97 -5.24
N GLU A 23 25.11 7.86 -4.93
CA GLU A 23 26.50 7.56 -5.31
C GLU A 23 26.60 6.87 -6.69
N GLY A 24 25.48 6.67 -7.38
CA GLY A 24 25.42 6.01 -8.70
C GLY A 24 25.36 4.49 -8.65
N GLU A 25 25.14 3.89 -7.48
CA GLU A 25 24.99 2.44 -7.29
C GLU A 25 23.53 2.07 -7.03
N LEU A 26 22.92 1.30 -7.93
CA LEU A 26 21.56 0.77 -7.73
C LEU A 26 21.59 -0.46 -6.83
N ALA A 27 21.28 -0.27 -5.55
CA ALA A 27 21.15 -1.33 -4.55
C ALA A 27 19.69 -1.47 -4.09
N SER A 28 18.96 -2.39 -4.73
CA SER A 28 17.53 -2.64 -4.49
C SER A 28 17.26 -4.11 -4.18
N THR A 29 16.18 -4.39 -3.45
CA THR A 29 15.69 -5.75 -3.19
C THR A 29 14.18 -5.77 -3.17
N LEU A 30 13.60 -6.88 -3.62
CA LEU A 30 12.18 -7.16 -3.45
C LEU A 30 11.91 -7.57 -2.01
N LEU A 31 10.89 -6.97 -1.39
CA LEU A 31 10.34 -7.34 -0.09
C LEU A 31 8.87 -7.70 -0.29
N LYS A 32 8.44 -8.86 0.22
CA LYS A 32 7.08 -9.38 0.07
C LYS A 32 6.34 -9.20 1.38
N PHE A 33 5.08 -8.78 1.34
CA PHE A 33 4.23 -8.59 2.50
C PHE A 33 3.01 -9.55 2.48
N PRO A 34 2.50 -9.97 3.66
CA PRO A 34 3.05 -9.73 4.99
C PRO A 34 4.46 -10.30 5.19
N THR A 35 5.25 -9.69 6.06
CA THR A 35 6.66 -10.05 6.31
C THR A 35 6.97 -10.12 7.80
N THR A 36 8.21 -10.49 8.12
CA THR A 36 8.74 -10.56 9.48
C THR A 36 9.89 -9.58 9.69
N ARG A 37 10.19 -9.28 10.96
CA ARG A 37 11.32 -8.41 11.31
C ARG A 37 12.64 -8.94 10.79
N GLU A 38 12.84 -10.26 10.86
CA GLU A 38 14.05 -10.93 10.40
C GLU A 38 14.23 -10.81 8.87
N GLU A 39 13.14 -10.90 8.11
CA GLU A 39 13.15 -10.72 6.66
C GLU A 39 13.45 -9.27 6.26
N VAL A 40 12.84 -8.30 6.95
CA VAL A 40 13.14 -6.87 6.75
C VAL A 40 14.62 -6.60 7.03
N GLN A 41 15.15 -7.09 8.15
CA GLN A 41 16.56 -6.95 8.49
C GLN A 41 17.47 -7.58 7.43
N ALA A 42 17.13 -8.78 6.95
CA ALA A 42 17.90 -9.45 5.90
C ALA A 42 17.86 -8.68 4.57
N ALA A 43 16.68 -8.15 4.19
CA ALA A 43 16.49 -7.35 2.99
C ALA A 43 17.30 -6.04 3.05
N LEU A 44 17.19 -5.29 4.16
CA LEU A 44 17.97 -4.05 4.38
C LEU A 44 19.47 -4.31 4.35
N LYS A 45 19.94 -5.39 5.00
CA LYS A 45 21.36 -5.77 4.99
C LYS A 45 21.86 -6.06 3.58
N ARG A 46 21.04 -6.73 2.75
CA ARG A 46 21.38 -7.09 1.36
C ARG A 46 21.64 -5.87 0.49
N ILE A 47 20.88 -4.78 0.69
CA ILE A 47 21.04 -3.52 -0.04
C ILE A 47 22.05 -2.56 0.63
N GLY A 48 22.75 -3.02 1.67
CA GLY A 48 23.81 -2.28 2.34
C GLY A 48 23.33 -1.20 3.31
N ILE A 49 22.05 -1.24 3.74
CA ILE A 49 21.58 -0.44 4.87
C ILE A 49 22.17 -1.03 6.14
N ASP A 50 22.72 -0.18 7.00
CA ASP A 50 23.48 -0.61 8.17
C ASP A 50 23.34 0.31 9.39
N ASN A 51 22.55 1.38 9.29
CA ASN A 51 22.33 2.36 10.35
C ASN A 51 23.61 3.05 10.84
N ILE A 52 24.64 3.12 9.98
CA ILE A 52 25.92 3.79 10.25
C ILE A 52 26.37 4.62 9.04
N ARG A 53 26.43 3.99 7.86
CA ARG A 53 26.79 4.61 6.58
C ARG A 53 25.55 4.94 5.77
N TYR A 54 24.60 4.01 5.73
CA TYR A 54 23.37 4.13 4.95
C TYR A 54 22.18 3.78 5.85
N GLU A 55 21.26 4.74 5.97
CA GLU A 55 20.09 4.66 6.86
C GLU A 55 18.79 4.75 6.05
N GLU A 56 18.79 5.55 4.98
CA GLU A 56 17.60 5.89 4.22
C GLU A 56 17.32 4.93 3.06
N ILE A 57 16.05 4.56 2.93
CA ILE A 57 15.50 3.82 1.81
C ILE A 57 14.44 4.64 1.08
N PHE A 58 14.13 4.23 -0.14
CA PHE A 58 12.89 4.57 -0.82
C PHE A 58 12.35 3.33 -1.53
N ILE A 59 11.07 3.32 -1.85
CA ILE A 59 10.40 2.26 -2.58
C ILE A 59 10.29 2.70 -4.03
N ALA A 60 10.97 1.98 -4.91
CA ALA A 60 11.07 2.34 -6.33
C ALA A 60 9.88 1.85 -7.16
N ASP A 61 9.23 0.76 -6.73
CA ASP A 61 8.08 0.19 -7.40
C ASP A 61 7.31 -0.74 -6.46
N TYR A 62 6.06 -0.99 -6.80
CA TYR A 62 5.18 -1.95 -6.13
C TYR A 62 4.67 -3.00 -7.13
N ASP A 63 4.49 -4.22 -6.65
CA ASP A 63 3.86 -5.32 -7.36
C ASP A 63 2.99 -6.10 -6.37
N GLY A 64 2.29 -7.13 -6.83
CA GLY A 64 1.49 -8.00 -5.98
C GLY A 64 0.18 -8.39 -6.61
N ARG A 65 -0.70 -8.95 -5.77
CA ARG A 65 -2.00 -9.47 -6.19
C ARG A 65 -3.01 -8.36 -6.51
N LEU A 66 -2.82 -7.16 -5.96
CA LEU A 66 -3.76 -6.03 -6.05
C LEU A 66 -3.12 -4.86 -6.82
N PRO A 67 -3.22 -4.80 -8.16
CA PRO A 67 -2.62 -3.74 -8.97
C PRO A 67 -3.11 -2.34 -8.61
N GLU A 68 -4.35 -2.20 -8.16
CA GLU A 68 -5.02 -0.94 -7.84
C GLU A 68 -4.28 -0.21 -6.72
N LEU A 69 -3.73 -0.95 -5.74
CA LEU A 69 -2.93 -0.38 -4.65
C LEU A 69 -1.74 0.44 -5.16
N ARG A 70 -1.08 0.00 -6.24
CA ARG A 70 0.14 0.66 -6.74
C ARG A 70 -0.07 2.14 -7.07
N ALA A 71 -1.27 2.51 -7.53
CA ALA A 71 -1.58 3.90 -7.85
C ALA A 71 -1.67 4.81 -6.62
N ASN A 72 -1.85 4.22 -5.43
CA ASN A 72 -2.13 4.89 -4.18
C ASN A 72 -0.94 4.86 -3.19
N LEU A 73 0.17 4.23 -3.56
CA LEU A 73 1.37 4.08 -2.74
C LEU A 73 2.51 4.98 -3.24
N GLY A 74 3.10 5.78 -2.35
CA GLY A 74 4.21 6.67 -2.63
C GLY A 74 5.59 6.02 -2.51
N GLU A 75 6.67 6.79 -2.75
CA GLU A 75 8.05 6.27 -2.69
C GLU A 75 8.61 6.17 -1.25
N TYR A 76 7.93 6.76 -0.27
CA TYR A 76 8.42 6.90 1.11
C TYR A 76 7.47 6.28 2.14
N GLU A 77 6.67 5.30 1.73
CA GLU A 77 5.74 4.62 2.63
C GLU A 77 6.46 3.87 3.76
N SER A 78 5.81 3.79 4.92
CA SER A 78 6.36 3.05 6.05
C SER A 78 6.26 1.55 5.82
N ILE A 79 7.39 0.84 5.97
CA ILE A 79 7.41 -0.63 5.95
C ILE A 79 6.44 -1.23 6.99
N ASP A 80 6.26 -0.58 8.15
CA ASP A 80 5.30 -1.05 9.16
C ASP A 80 3.84 -0.89 8.70
N GLU A 81 3.52 0.22 8.04
CA GLU A 81 2.17 0.49 7.53
C GLU A 81 1.84 -0.43 6.36
N LEU A 82 2.78 -0.61 5.41
CA LEU A 82 2.62 -1.57 4.31
C LEU A 82 2.44 -3.00 4.82
N ASN A 83 3.18 -3.39 5.86
CA ASN A 83 3.03 -4.69 6.47
C ASN A 83 1.68 -4.83 7.18
N HIS A 84 1.24 -3.79 7.89
CA HIS A 84 -0.06 -3.80 8.55
C HIS A 84 -1.21 -3.92 7.56
N LEU A 85 -1.19 -3.11 6.48
CA LEU A 85 -2.16 -3.17 5.40
C LEU A 85 -2.21 -4.57 4.79
N ALA A 86 -1.04 -5.14 4.47
CA ALA A 86 -0.97 -6.50 3.93
C ALA A 86 -1.52 -7.56 4.90
N CYS A 87 -1.30 -7.42 6.21
CA CYS A 87 -1.90 -8.31 7.21
C CYS A 87 -3.43 -8.22 7.18
N LEU A 88 -3.99 -7.00 7.22
CA LEU A 88 -5.44 -6.79 7.18
C LEU A 88 -6.06 -7.39 5.92
N LEU A 89 -5.44 -7.15 4.75
CA LEU A 89 -5.89 -7.71 3.48
C LEU A 89 -5.77 -9.24 3.44
N SER A 90 -4.84 -9.84 4.17
CA SER A 90 -4.69 -11.31 4.24
C SER A 90 -5.78 -11.99 5.06
N GLU A 91 -6.49 -11.24 5.89
CA GLU A 91 -7.59 -11.73 6.71
C GLU A 91 -8.94 -11.64 5.98
N LEU A 92 -9.02 -10.84 4.90
CA LEU A 92 -10.22 -10.72 4.07
C LEU A 92 -10.46 -12.00 3.28
N ASP A 93 -11.74 -12.34 3.10
CA ASP A 93 -12.12 -13.36 2.14
C ASP A 93 -12.08 -12.82 0.69
N GLN A 94 -12.28 -13.72 -0.28
CA GLN A 94 -12.21 -13.35 -1.69
C GLN A 94 -13.26 -12.29 -2.08
N SER A 95 -14.44 -12.32 -1.48
CA SER A 95 -15.52 -11.37 -1.78
C SER A 95 -15.20 -9.99 -1.23
N ASP A 96 -14.64 -9.93 -0.02
CA ASP A 96 -14.22 -8.67 0.60
C ASP A 96 -12.99 -8.07 -0.10
N LEU A 97 -12.09 -8.90 -0.63
CA LEU A 97 -10.98 -8.44 -1.47
C LEU A 97 -11.48 -7.82 -2.78
N GLU A 98 -12.39 -8.48 -3.49
CA GLU A 98 -12.99 -7.94 -4.74
C GLU A 98 -13.73 -6.63 -4.47
N LYS A 99 -14.43 -6.55 -3.33
CA LYS A 99 -15.09 -5.33 -2.87
C LYS A 99 -14.07 -4.22 -2.57
N PHE A 100 -12.96 -4.54 -1.91
CA PHE A 100 -11.90 -3.58 -1.61
C PHE A 100 -11.27 -3.02 -2.89
N GLU A 101 -10.95 -3.87 -3.88
CA GLU A 101 -10.46 -3.45 -5.20
C GLU A 101 -11.46 -2.49 -5.89
N ALA A 102 -12.73 -2.86 -5.89
CA ALA A 102 -13.81 -2.06 -6.49
C ALA A 102 -13.95 -0.68 -5.83
N VAL A 103 -13.88 -0.61 -4.50
CA VAL A 103 -13.99 0.66 -3.76
C VAL A 103 -12.76 1.55 -4.00
N ILE A 104 -11.56 0.97 -4.11
CA ILE A 104 -10.35 1.73 -4.46
C ILE A 104 -10.50 2.41 -5.82
N ASP A 105 -11.02 1.69 -6.82
CA ASP A 105 -11.22 2.21 -8.18
C ASP A 105 -12.21 3.39 -8.22
N CYS A 106 -13.19 3.43 -7.30
CA CYS A 106 -14.07 4.58 -7.11
C CYS A 106 -13.37 5.82 -6.52
N GLY A 107 -12.21 5.66 -5.89
CA GLY A 107 -11.30 6.75 -5.53
C GLY A 107 -11.56 7.46 -4.20
N GLU A 108 -12.55 7.04 -3.42
CA GLU A 108 -12.76 7.57 -2.07
C GLU A 108 -11.84 6.88 -1.06
N HIS A 109 -11.17 7.67 -0.21
CA HIS A 109 -10.27 7.15 0.85
C HIS A 109 -9.07 6.33 0.32
N THR A 110 -8.42 6.81 -0.74
CA THR A 110 -7.27 6.12 -1.36
C THR A 110 -6.02 7.00 -1.52
N SER A 111 -5.90 8.12 -0.79
CA SER A 111 -4.79 9.06 -1.01
C SER A 111 -3.49 8.68 -0.31
N SER A 112 -3.50 7.68 0.57
CA SER A 112 -2.35 7.24 1.36
C SER A 112 -2.53 5.81 1.89
N VAL A 113 -1.45 5.19 2.37
CA VAL A 113 -1.54 3.90 3.09
C VAL A 113 -2.45 4.00 4.31
N ALA A 114 -2.45 5.13 5.01
CA ALA A 114 -3.33 5.36 6.15
C ALA A 114 -4.81 5.33 5.76
N ASP A 115 -5.16 5.95 4.62
CA ASP A 115 -6.54 5.91 4.11
C ASP A 115 -6.91 4.48 3.71
N LEU A 116 -5.99 3.74 3.07
CA LEU A 116 -6.21 2.34 2.69
C LEU A 116 -6.41 1.42 3.90
N ILE A 117 -5.64 1.62 4.98
CA ILE A 117 -5.83 0.88 6.25
C ILE A 117 -7.24 1.15 6.79
N ASN A 118 -7.63 2.42 6.91
CA ASN A 118 -8.98 2.79 7.34
C ASN A 118 -10.06 2.23 6.42
N LEU A 119 -9.81 2.17 5.11
CA LEU A 119 -10.75 1.63 4.14
C LEU A 119 -11.01 0.14 4.37
N VAL A 120 -9.96 -0.66 4.63
CA VAL A 120 -10.13 -2.10 4.95
C VAL A 120 -11.01 -2.28 6.19
N GLU A 121 -10.83 -1.43 7.21
CA GLU A 121 -11.61 -1.48 8.46
C GLU A 121 -13.06 -0.98 8.30
N ASN A 122 -13.37 -0.26 7.21
CA ASN A 122 -14.68 0.31 6.92
C ASN A 122 -15.34 -0.30 5.67
N LEU A 123 -14.93 -1.49 5.25
CA LEU A 123 -15.54 -2.13 4.07
C LEU A 123 -17.05 -2.34 4.21
N ASP A 124 -17.58 -2.46 5.42
CA ASP A 124 -19.01 -2.53 5.70
C ASP A 124 -19.77 -1.24 5.36
N CYS A 125 -19.07 -0.11 5.23
CA CYS A 125 -19.65 1.15 4.75
C CYS A 125 -20.08 1.10 3.28
N TYR A 126 -19.63 0.11 2.53
CA TYR A 126 -19.93 -0.05 1.11
C TYR A 126 -20.81 -1.29 0.87
N ALA A 127 -21.60 -1.28 -0.18
CA ALA A 127 -22.20 -2.46 -0.79
C ALA A 127 -21.61 -2.63 -2.19
N PHE A 128 -21.33 -3.88 -2.56
CA PHE A 128 -20.74 -4.22 -3.85
C PHE A 128 -21.57 -5.28 -4.55
N TYR A 129 -21.95 -5.00 -5.78
CA TYR A 129 -22.72 -5.90 -6.64
C TYR A 129 -21.82 -6.39 -7.77
N PRO A 130 -21.20 -7.58 -7.62
CA PRO A 130 -20.27 -8.11 -8.61
C PRO A 130 -20.99 -8.40 -9.94
N GLY A 131 -20.30 -8.13 -11.05
CA GLY A 131 -20.80 -8.34 -12.41
C GLY A 131 -21.76 -7.25 -12.93
N VAL A 132 -22.11 -6.25 -12.12
CA VAL A 132 -22.99 -5.16 -12.52
C VAL A 132 -22.19 -4.03 -13.17
N GLY A 133 -22.10 -4.06 -14.51
CA GLY A 133 -21.28 -3.12 -15.28
C GLY A 133 -22.03 -2.02 -16.02
N ASP A 134 -23.37 -2.02 -16.00
CA ASP A 134 -24.20 -1.05 -16.71
C ASP A 134 -25.56 -0.82 -16.01
N ASP A 135 -26.23 0.27 -16.42
CA ASP A 135 -27.50 0.70 -15.84
C ASP A 135 -28.63 -0.33 -16.07
N GLU A 136 -28.62 -1.12 -17.17
CA GLU A 136 -29.62 -2.16 -17.41
C GLU A 136 -29.48 -3.31 -16.40
N THR A 137 -28.25 -3.80 -16.24
CA THR A 137 -27.93 -4.88 -15.30
C THR A 137 -28.24 -4.47 -13.86
N LEU A 138 -27.90 -3.24 -13.48
CA LEU A 138 -28.25 -2.68 -12.18
C LEU A 138 -29.77 -2.63 -11.98
N GLY A 139 -30.51 -2.17 -13.00
CA GLY A 139 -31.97 -2.14 -12.97
C GLY A 139 -32.57 -3.53 -12.77
N ARG A 140 -32.01 -4.58 -13.40
CA ARG A 140 -32.44 -5.97 -13.21
C ARG A 140 -32.18 -6.46 -11.79
N VAL A 141 -31.00 -6.20 -11.23
CA VAL A 141 -30.69 -6.57 -9.83
C VAL A 141 -31.74 -5.98 -8.88
N TYR A 142 -32.06 -4.69 -9.00
CA TYR A 142 -33.02 -4.06 -8.10
C TYR A 142 -34.46 -4.57 -8.29
N VAL A 143 -34.86 -4.88 -9.52
CA VAL A 143 -36.23 -5.31 -9.82
C VAL A 143 -36.43 -6.81 -9.58
N GLU A 144 -35.56 -7.64 -10.15
CA GLU A 144 -35.70 -9.10 -10.19
C GLU A 144 -35.13 -9.76 -8.93
N ASP A 145 -33.98 -9.32 -8.43
CA ASP A 145 -33.30 -9.96 -7.29
C ASP A 145 -33.69 -9.35 -5.93
N MET A 146 -33.82 -8.02 -5.88
CA MET A 146 -34.16 -7.29 -4.64
C MET A 146 -35.66 -7.02 -4.50
N GLU A 147 -36.46 -7.27 -5.55
CA GLU A 147 -37.90 -7.00 -5.58
C GLU A 147 -38.25 -5.56 -5.14
N ALA A 148 -37.41 -4.58 -5.50
CA ALA A 148 -37.55 -3.19 -5.04
C ALA A 148 -38.84 -2.51 -5.54
N ILE A 149 -39.45 -3.06 -6.59
CA ILE A 149 -40.74 -2.63 -7.15
C ILE A 149 -41.55 -3.86 -7.57
N ASP A 150 -42.85 -3.84 -7.27
CA ASP A 150 -43.78 -4.91 -7.67
C ASP A 150 -44.26 -4.68 -9.12
N ILE A 151 -43.73 -5.47 -10.06
CA ILE A 151 -44.09 -5.45 -11.48
C ILE A 151 -44.80 -6.76 -11.81
N PRO A 152 -46.04 -6.72 -12.34
CA PRO A 152 -46.72 -7.93 -12.77
C PRO A 152 -45.91 -8.71 -13.83
N ASP A 153 -45.81 -10.04 -13.69
CA ASP A 153 -44.98 -10.91 -14.55
C ASP A 153 -45.09 -10.63 -16.04
N HIS A 154 -46.31 -10.38 -16.53
CA HIS A 154 -46.60 -10.13 -17.94
C HIS A 154 -46.09 -8.76 -18.45
N LEU A 155 -45.56 -7.91 -17.58
CA LEU A 155 -44.95 -6.61 -17.89
C LEU A 155 -43.43 -6.60 -17.70
N LEU A 156 -42.83 -7.65 -17.12
CA LEU A 156 -41.38 -7.70 -16.86
C LEU A 156 -40.56 -7.53 -18.15
N ASP A 157 -40.96 -8.19 -19.24
CA ASP A 157 -40.28 -8.08 -20.54
C ASP A 157 -40.40 -6.68 -21.20
N TYR A 158 -41.29 -5.83 -20.69
CA TYR A 158 -41.54 -4.49 -21.21
C TYR A 158 -41.04 -3.38 -20.29
N PHE A 159 -40.54 -3.73 -19.10
CA PHE A 159 -40.00 -2.75 -18.17
C PHE A 159 -38.67 -2.20 -18.67
N ASN A 160 -38.45 -0.90 -18.49
CA ASN A 160 -37.21 -0.25 -18.91
C ASN A 160 -36.18 -0.30 -17.77
N TYR A 161 -35.48 -1.43 -17.66
CA TYR A 161 -34.46 -1.65 -16.63
C TYR A 161 -33.32 -0.64 -16.71
N GLU A 162 -32.85 -0.28 -17.91
CA GLU A 162 -31.78 0.70 -18.10
C GLU A 162 -32.14 2.07 -17.51
N ALA A 163 -33.35 2.58 -17.80
CA ALA A 163 -33.79 3.85 -17.25
C ALA A 163 -33.94 3.80 -15.72
N TYR A 164 -34.47 2.69 -15.20
CA TYR A 164 -34.64 2.52 -13.76
C TYR A 164 -33.30 2.40 -13.03
N GLY A 165 -32.38 1.57 -13.51
CA GLY A 165 -31.05 1.42 -12.91
C GLY A 165 -30.23 2.70 -12.97
N ARG A 166 -30.35 3.49 -14.05
CA ARG A 166 -29.74 4.82 -14.12
C ARG A 166 -30.29 5.75 -13.03
N ASP A 167 -31.60 5.77 -12.82
CA ASP A 167 -32.23 6.58 -11.79
C ASP A 167 -31.82 6.12 -10.39
N VAL A 168 -31.78 4.80 -10.14
CA VAL A 168 -31.26 4.19 -8.91
C VAL A 168 -29.84 4.69 -8.64
N ARG A 169 -28.92 4.50 -9.61
CA ARG A 169 -27.52 4.90 -9.48
C ARG A 169 -27.33 6.37 -9.13
N ILE A 170 -28.09 7.25 -9.76
CA ILE A 170 -28.04 8.70 -9.50
C ILE A 170 -28.58 9.03 -8.10
N ASN A 171 -29.66 8.37 -7.68
CA ASN A 171 -30.32 8.66 -6.41
C ASN A 171 -29.52 8.18 -5.19
N GLU A 172 -28.77 7.10 -5.35
CA GLU A 172 -27.93 6.52 -4.29
C GLU A 172 -26.45 6.91 -4.38
N ASP A 173 -26.10 7.76 -5.34
CA ASP A 173 -24.74 8.26 -5.58
C ASP A 173 -23.70 7.14 -5.74
N GLY A 174 -24.09 5.99 -6.31
CA GLY A 174 -23.17 4.89 -6.54
C GLY A 174 -22.46 4.95 -7.89
N GLY A 175 -21.42 4.14 -8.04
CA GLY A 175 -20.50 4.15 -9.17
C GLY A 175 -20.22 2.76 -9.72
N PHE A 176 -19.98 2.68 -11.03
CA PHE A 176 -19.40 1.49 -11.64
C PHE A 176 -17.90 1.47 -11.40
N SER A 177 -17.37 0.31 -11.03
CA SER A 177 -15.95 0.05 -10.81
C SER A 177 -15.49 -1.14 -11.65
N HIS A 178 -14.19 -1.46 -11.61
CA HIS A 178 -13.74 -2.76 -12.05
C HIS A 178 -14.53 -3.88 -11.34
N GLY A 179 -15.05 -4.83 -12.12
CA GLY A 179 -15.73 -6.00 -11.59
C GLY A 179 -17.18 -5.81 -11.13
N GLY A 180 -17.72 -4.59 -10.99
CA GLY A 180 -19.11 -4.41 -10.57
C GLY A 180 -19.57 -3.00 -10.25
N TYR A 181 -20.55 -2.90 -9.36
CA TYR A 181 -21.18 -1.65 -8.93
C TYR A 181 -21.02 -1.44 -7.41
N VAL A 182 -20.58 -0.25 -7.01
CA VAL A 182 -20.34 0.14 -5.62
C VAL A 182 -21.30 1.24 -5.20
N VAL A 183 -21.88 1.11 -4.02
CA VAL A 183 -22.74 2.13 -3.41
C VAL A 183 -22.50 2.19 -1.90
N GLY A 184 -22.70 3.36 -1.29
CA GLY A 184 -22.69 3.48 0.17
C GLY A 184 -23.82 2.68 0.82
N SER A 185 -23.49 1.91 1.86
CA SER A 185 -24.47 1.16 2.67
C SER A 185 -25.36 2.06 3.55
N GLY A 186 -25.01 3.34 3.69
CA GLY A 186 -25.60 4.30 4.63
C GLY A 186 -24.95 4.29 6.02
N SER A 187 -23.99 3.39 6.28
CA SER A 187 -23.13 3.46 7.46
C SER A 187 -22.16 4.64 7.37
N GLN A 188 -21.76 5.16 8.52
CA GLN A 188 -20.81 6.25 8.60
C GLN A 188 -19.38 5.68 8.60
N PHE A 189 -18.54 6.16 7.68
CA PHE A 189 -17.11 5.90 7.70
C PHE A 189 -16.48 6.47 8.98
N VAL A 190 -15.73 5.64 9.70
CA VAL A 190 -15.04 6.00 10.94
C VAL A 190 -13.54 5.82 10.76
N GLU A 191 -12.78 6.88 11.04
CA GLU A 191 -11.33 6.80 11.08
C GLU A 191 -10.90 6.03 12.35
N HIS A 192 -10.38 4.81 12.15
CA HIS A 192 -9.89 3.91 13.18
C HIS A 192 -8.37 3.98 13.33
N TYR A 193 -7.66 4.15 12.23
CA TYR A 193 -6.21 4.28 12.17
C TYR A 193 -5.80 5.76 12.10
N HIS A 194 -5.06 6.23 13.10
CA HIS A 194 -4.58 7.61 13.19
C HIS A 194 -3.05 7.76 13.04
N GLY A 195 -2.32 6.65 13.03
CA GLY A 195 -0.87 6.66 12.88
C GLY A 195 -0.20 5.38 13.37
N ARG A 196 1.14 5.37 13.25
CA ARG A 196 1.97 4.18 13.51
C ARG A 196 1.86 3.64 14.94
N GLU A 197 1.40 4.46 15.87
CA GLU A 197 1.07 4.07 17.24
C GLU A 197 -0.01 2.98 17.29
N ASP A 198 -1.00 3.03 16.40
CA ASP A 198 -2.16 2.13 16.38
C ASP A 198 -1.81 0.76 15.78
N ILE A 199 -0.71 0.67 15.01
CA ILE A 199 -0.25 -0.59 14.43
C ILE A 199 0.09 -1.60 15.56
N PRO A 200 -0.49 -2.81 15.54
CA PRO A 200 -0.18 -3.86 16.49
C PRO A 200 1.32 -4.21 16.54
N ALA A 201 1.81 -4.64 17.70
CA ALA A 201 3.25 -4.88 17.90
C ALA A 201 3.80 -6.00 17.01
N GLU A 202 2.96 -6.97 16.69
CA GLU A 202 3.19 -8.08 15.76
C GLU A 202 3.32 -7.63 14.30
N HIS A 203 2.69 -6.51 13.92
CA HIS A 203 2.75 -5.95 12.57
C HIS A 203 3.90 -4.95 12.40
N LYS A 204 4.49 -4.46 13.51
CA LYS A 204 5.68 -3.58 13.53
C LYS A 204 6.96 -4.36 13.22
N VAL A 205 7.29 -4.48 11.95
CA VAL A 205 8.39 -5.31 11.43
C VAL A 205 9.65 -4.53 11.09
N PHE A 206 9.59 -3.21 10.96
CA PHE A 206 10.78 -2.42 10.63
C PHE A 206 11.83 -2.50 11.74
N ALA A 207 13.02 -2.95 11.37
CA ALA A 207 14.20 -2.91 12.22
C ALA A 207 15.46 -2.86 11.37
N TYR A 208 16.43 -2.02 11.78
CA TYR A 208 17.74 -2.02 11.14
C TYR A 208 18.47 -3.36 11.31
N PRO A 209 19.33 -3.73 10.36
CA PRO A 209 20.08 -4.97 10.43
C PRO A 209 20.95 -5.09 11.68
N GLN A 210 20.98 -6.28 12.28
CA GLN A 210 21.95 -6.58 13.33
C GLN A 210 23.33 -6.88 12.71
N LEU A 211 24.29 -6.01 12.99
CA LEU A 211 25.67 -6.15 12.53
C LEU A 211 26.54 -6.81 13.58
N SER A 212 27.45 -7.67 13.14
CA SER A 212 28.55 -8.16 13.98
C SER A 212 29.52 -7.02 14.32
N ILE A 213 30.27 -7.17 15.42
CA ILE A 213 31.29 -6.20 15.84
C ILE A 213 32.26 -5.88 14.69
N ARG A 214 32.66 -6.90 13.91
CA ARG A 214 33.55 -6.71 12.77
C ARG A 214 32.93 -5.83 11.68
N GLU A 215 31.66 -6.07 11.36
CA GLU A 215 30.93 -5.26 10.37
C GLU A 215 30.76 -3.81 10.86
N GLN A 216 30.40 -3.63 12.13
CA GLN A 216 30.29 -2.29 12.73
C GLN A 216 31.63 -1.54 12.68
N MET A 217 32.74 -2.18 13.11
CA MET A 217 34.06 -1.54 13.07
C MET A 217 34.50 -1.19 11.65
N ALA A 218 34.18 -2.03 10.66
CA ALA A 218 34.46 -1.73 9.27
C ALA A 218 33.66 -0.52 8.77
N ALA A 219 32.36 -0.46 9.07
CA ALA A 219 31.50 0.66 8.71
C ALA A 219 31.98 1.98 9.34
N TYR A 220 32.26 2.00 10.64
CA TYR A 220 32.80 3.19 11.32
C TYR A 220 34.14 3.65 10.75
N LYS A 221 35.04 2.71 10.45
CA LYS A 221 36.33 3.05 9.85
C LYS A 221 36.13 3.73 8.49
N GLU A 222 35.23 3.23 7.67
CA GLU A 222 34.94 3.83 6.36
C GLU A 222 34.37 5.25 6.50
N VAL A 223 33.43 5.46 7.44
CA VAL A 223 32.90 6.81 7.74
C VAL A 223 34.04 7.74 8.15
N ILE A 224 34.94 7.30 9.04
CA ILE A 224 36.09 8.10 9.48
C ILE A 224 37.02 8.44 8.32
N ASP A 225 37.32 7.46 7.45
CA ASP A 225 38.21 7.64 6.30
C ASP A 225 37.62 8.58 5.23
N ARG A 226 36.28 8.71 5.16
CA ARG A 226 35.55 9.61 4.25
C ARG A 226 35.63 11.08 4.69
N PHE A 227 35.90 11.35 5.97
CA PHE A 227 36.19 12.70 6.47
C PHE A 227 37.70 12.98 6.42
N PRO A 228 38.17 14.08 5.81
CA PRO A 228 39.58 14.42 5.83
C PRO A 228 40.04 14.63 7.28
N GLN A 229 41.15 13.97 7.65
CA GLN A 229 41.76 14.18 8.96
C GLN A 229 42.08 15.68 9.13
N ALA A 230 41.78 16.22 10.31
CA ALA A 230 42.02 17.63 10.66
C ALA A 230 43.48 18.11 10.46
N ALA A 231 44.41 17.20 10.16
CA ALA A 231 45.81 17.47 9.84
C ALA A 231 46.03 18.15 8.46
N ASP A 232 45.07 18.07 7.52
CA ASP A 232 45.19 18.67 6.19
C ASP A 232 44.51 20.05 6.04
N ARG A 233 44.01 20.64 7.14
CA ARG A 233 43.57 22.04 7.09
C ARG A 233 44.82 22.93 6.97
N PRO A 234 44.95 23.76 5.90
CA PRO A 234 46.07 24.69 5.80
C PRO A 234 46.09 25.56 7.06
N ARG A 235 47.24 25.64 7.73
CA ARG A 235 47.41 26.51 8.89
C ARG A 235 47.07 27.94 8.46
N PRO A 236 46.27 28.70 9.22
CA PRO A 236 46.07 30.10 8.93
C PRO A 236 47.44 30.78 8.91
N GLU A 237 47.78 31.41 7.78
CA GLU A 237 48.99 32.21 7.66
C GLU A 237 48.95 33.27 8.76
N GLN A 238 49.92 33.21 9.68
CA GLN A 238 50.14 34.31 10.61
C GLN A 238 50.70 35.48 9.81
N GLY A 239 49.81 36.30 9.26
CA GLY A 239 50.13 37.62 8.73
C GLY A 239 50.54 38.54 9.88
N HIS A 240 51.78 38.41 10.35
CA HIS A 240 52.46 39.46 11.09
C HIS A 240 53.35 40.24 10.12
N THR A 241 52.93 41.45 9.78
CA THR A 241 53.85 42.59 9.72
C THR A 241 53.19 43.78 10.38
N ASP A 242 53.73 44.13 11.55
CA ASP A 242 53.53 45.39 12.24
C ASP A 242 54.03 46.59 11.41
N ARG A 243 53.39 47.74 11.68
CA ARG A 243 53.78 49.14 11.45
C ARG A 243 53.56 49.77 10.08
#